data_AF-A0A6I3SU45-F1
#
_entry.id   AF-A0A6I3SU45-F1
#
_cell.length_a   1.000
_cell.length_b   1.000
_cell.length_c   1.000
_cell.angle_alpha   90.00
_cell.angle_beta   90.00
_cell.angle_gamma   90.00
#
_symmetry.space_group_name_H-M   'P 1'
#
loop_
_entity.id
_entity.type
_entity.pdbx_description
1 polymer ?
#
loop_
_entity_poly.entity_id
_entity_poly.type
_entity_poly.pdbx_seq_one_letter_code
_entity_poly.pdbx_strand_id
1 'polypeptide(L)'
;MKSMKMMKQQAQAGFTLIELMIVVAIIGILAAVAIPQYSNYTVKAKIANALTAGDSLKTVVGMCLQETSGDKDACDNGANGIPAANTFTATKEVSAATVTNGNVELTLTDIGKGTSGKKITMTSNPGTSNITWTNSTDISATDNAAAVEAITKNNPAAASGSGTGTGTGTGTGTGTGTGT
;
A
#
# COMPACT_ATOMS: atom_id res chain seq x y z
N MET A 1 -46.66 18.80 70.13
CA MET A 1 -45.19 18.77 70.03
C MET A 1 -44.82 17.87 68.86
N LYS A 2 -43.87 18.30 68.02
CA LYS A 2 -43.66 17.84 66.64
C LYS A 2 -42.99 16.45 66.58
N SER A 3 -43.56 15.52 65.83
CA SER A 3 -43.01 14.17 65.62
C SER A 3 -41.81 14.20 64.65
N MET A 4 -40.65 13.68 65.09
CA MET A 4 -39.46 13.53 64.25
C MET A 4 -39.56 12.25 63.42
N LYS A 5 -39.64 12.40 62.10
CA LYS A 5 -39.64 11.30 61.13
C LYS A 5 -38.17 10.97 60.78
N MET A 6 -37.67 9.79 61.16
CA MET A 6 -36.33 9.34 60.79
C MET A 6 -36.22 9.15 59.27
N MET A 7 -35.29 9.87 58.63
CA MET A 7 -34.89 9.61 57.25
C MET A 7 -33.87 8.47 57.24
N LYS A 8 -34.20 7.37 56.56
CA LYS A 8 -33.31 6.21 56.39
C LYS A 8 -32.17 6.62 55.45
N GLN A 9 -30.96 6.83 55.98
CA GLN A 9 -29.77 7.08 55.15
C GLN A 9 -29.51 5.85 54.27
N GLN A 10 -29.62 5.99 52.96
CA GLN A 10 -29.14 4.97 52.03
C GLN A 10 -27.62 5.06 51.97
N ALA A 11 -26.93 3.96 52.26
CA ALA A 11 -25.48 3.89 52.15
C ALA A 11 -25.09 4.09 50.67
N GLN A 12 -24.36 5.16 50.36
CA GLN A 12 -23.75 5.32 49.05
C GLN A 12 -22.68 4.23 48.90
N ALA A 13 -22.94 3.25 48.03
CA ALA A 13 -21.90 2.35 47.53
C ALA A 13 -21.00 3.15 46.59
N GLY A 14 -19.95 3.76 47.13
CA GLY A 14 -18.94 4.47 46.35
C GLY A 14 -18.03 3.49 45.62
N PHE A 15 -17.65 3.84 44.39
CA PHE A 15 -16.61 3.15 43.64
C PHE A 15 -15.27 3.34 44.36
N THR A 16 -14.54 2.26 44.61
CA THR A 16 -13.29 2.34 45.36
C THR A 16 -12.17 2.89 44.48
N LEU A 17 -11.21 3.61 45.07
CA LEU A 17 -10.01 4.05 44.34
C LEU A 17 -9.21 2.87 43.79
N ILE A 18 -9.24 1.72 44.47
CA ILE A 18 -8.55 0.51 44.02
C ILE A 18 -9.21 -0.09 42.77
N GLU A 19 -10.55 -0.08 42.68
CA GLU A 19 -11.24 -0.50 41.45
C GLU A 19 -10.90 0.44 40.29
N LEU A 20 -10.80 1.74 40.54
CA LEU A 20 -10.43 2.72 39.51
C LEU A 20 -9.00 2.51 39.01
N MET A 21 -8.07 2.19 39.91
CA MET A 21 -6.69 1.91 39.54
C MET A 21 -6.54 0.64 38.71
N ILE A 22 -7.27 -0.43 39.04
CA ILE A 22 -7.23 -1.68 38.25
C ILE A 22 -7.81 -1.46 36.86
N VAL A 23 -8.91 -0.71 36.73
CA VAL A 23 -9.52 -0.41 35.44
C VAL A 23 -8.56 0.37 34.54
N VAL A 24 -7.90 1.41 35.08
CA VAL A 24 -6.91 2.19 34.32
C VAL A 24 -5.73 1.32 33.89
N ALA A 25 -5.25 0.42 34.76
CA ALA A 25 -4.17 -0.50 34.42
C ALA A 25 -4.54 -1.43 33.24
N ILE A 26 -5.74 -2.01 33.26
CA ILE A 26 -6.23 -2.89 32.18
C ILE A 26 -6.40 -2.11 30.87
N ILE A 27 -7.03 -0.92 30.92
CA ILE A 27 -7.19 -0.07 29.73
C ILE A 27 -5.82 0.33 29.17
N GLY A 28 -4.83 0.61 30.02
CA GLY A 28 -3.46 0.93 29.60
C GLY A 28 -2.82 -0.20 28.78
N ILE A 29 -2.96 -1.45 29.22
CA ILE A 29 -2.44 -2.62 28.49
C ILE A 29 -3.16 -2.80 27.15
N LEU A 30 -4.49 -2.70 27.15
CA LEU A 30 -5.28 -2.85 25.92
C LEU A 30 -4.95 -1.74 24.90
N ALA A 31 -4.82 -0.50 25.37
CA ALA A 31 -4.51 0.64 24.52
C ALA A 31 -3.13 0.51 23.86
N ALA A 32 -2.13 -0.03 24.55
CA ALA A 32 -0.79 -0.22 24.03
C ALA A 32 -0.75 -1.13 22.79
N VAL A 33 -1.63 -2.12 22.70
CA VAL A 33 -1.74 -3.04 21.54
C VAL A 33 -2.76 -2.53 20.52
N ALA A 34 -3.91 -2.04 20.98
CA ALA A 34 -5.02 -1.66 20.10
C ALA A 34 -4.73 -0.42 19.25
N ILE A 35 -4.07 0.60 19.82
CA ILE A 35 -3.76 1.85 19.10
C ILE A 35 -2.88 1.60 17.86
N PRO A 36 -1.72 0.93 17.95
CA PRO A 36 -0.90 0.68 16.76
C PRO A 36 -1.60 -0.22 15.73
N GLN A 37 -2.37 -1.22 16.18
CA GLN A 37 -3.14 -2.08 15.29
C GLN A 37 -4.23 -1.32 14.53
N TYR A 38 -4.99 -0.46 15.22
CA TYR A 38 -6.02 0.37 14.60
C TYR A 38 -5.41 1.39 13.62
N SER A 39 -4.28 2.00 13.98
CA SER A 39 -3.53 2.88 13.07
C SER A 39 -3.11 2.13 11.80
N ASN A 40 -2.59 0.91 11.92
CA ASN A 40 -2.22 0.11 10.75
C ASN A 40 -3.44 -0.24 9.89
N TYR A 41 -4.57 -0.62 10.51
CA TYR A 41 -5.80 -0.93 9.78
C TYR A 41 -6.31 0.27 8.97
N THR A 42 -6.36 1.47 9.58
CA THR A 42 -6.79 2.68 8.89
C THR A 42 -5.85 3.07 7.75
N VAL A 43 -4.53 2.91 7.94
CA VAL A 43 -3.54 3.08 6.86
C VAL A 43 -3.82 2.12 5.69
N LYS A 44 -4.01 0.82 5.96
CA LYS A 44 -4.29 -0.17 4.91
C LYS A 44 -5.58 0.14 4.15
N ALA A 45 -6.62 0.63 4.84
CA ALA A 45 -7.88 1.04 4.22
C ALA A 45 -7.69 2.28 3.33
N LYS A 46 -6.97 3.29 3.81
CA LYS A 46 -6.67 4.52 3.05
C LYS A 46 -5.82 4.22 1.80
N ILE A 47 -4.85 3.31 1.89
CA ILE A 47 -4.09 2.83 0.73
C ILE A 47 -4.99 2.12 -0.28
N ALA A 48 -5.95 1.31 0.16
CA ALA A 48 -6.90 0.68 -0.75
C ALA A 48 -7.71 1.73 -1.52
N ASN A 49 -8.18 2.78 -0.85
CA ASN A 49 -8.87 3.89 -1.51
C ASN A 49 -7.95 4.61 -2.52
N ALA A 50 -6.68 4.83 -2.16
CA ALA A 50 -5.72 5.46 -3.05
C ALA A 50 -5.49 4.62 -4.31
N LEU A 51 -5.31 3.31 -4.19
CA LEU A 51 -5.15 2.40 -5.33
C LEU A 51 -6.38 2.44 -6.26
N THR A 52 -7.59 2.39 -5.70
CA THR A 52 -8.84 2.48 -6.47
C THR A 52 -8.96 3.80 -7.23
N ALA A 53 -8.43 4.90 -6.70
CA ALA A 53 -8.42 6.18 -7.40
C ALA A 53 -7.58 6.15 -8.70
N GLY A 54 -6.58 5.27 -8.78
CA GLY A 54 -5.75 5.07 -9.97
C GLY A 54 -6.28 4.06 -11.00
N ASP A 55 -7.32 3.28 -10.68
CA ASP A 55 -7.78 2.18 -11.53
C ASP A 55 -8.35 2.65 -12.89
N SER A 56 -8.95 3.85 -12.93
CA SER A 56 -9.42 4.44 -14.19
C SER A 56 -8.26 4.79 -15.11
N LEU A 57 -7.19 5.40 -14.58
CA LEU A 57 -5.96 5.70 -15.32
C LEU A 57 -5.29 4.40 -15.78
N LYS A 58 -5.21 3.40 -14.90
CA LYS A 58 -4.67 2.07 -15.23
C LYS A 58 -5.41 1.44 -16.42
N THR A 59 -6.73 1.59 -16.47
CA THR A 59 -7.55 1.09 -17.59
C THR A 59 -7.22 1.81 -18.90
N VAL A 60 -7.17 3.14 -18.89
CA VAL A 60 -6.87 3.92 -20.10
C VAL A 60 -5.45 3.69 -20.59
N VAL A 61 -4.48 3.61 -19.69
CA VAL A 61 -3.10 3.22 -20.03
C VAL A 61 -3.06 1.80 -20.60
N GLY A 62 -3.81 0.86 -20.03
CA GLY A 62 -3.93 -0.49 -20.57
C GLY A 62 -4.50 -0.54 -21.98
N MET A 63 -5.44 0.34 -22.32
CA MET A 63 -5.95 0.48 -23.70
C MET A 63 -4.87 1.06 -24.62
N CYS A 64 -4.23 2.16 -24.21
CA CYS A 64 -3.14 2.76 -24.98
C CYS A 64 -2.05 1.72 -25.31
N LEU A 65 -1.58 0.97 -24.32
CA LEU A 65 -0.56 -0.06 -24.52
C LEU A 65 -1.00 -1.17 -25.47
N GLN A 66 -2.29 -1.50 -25.55
CA GLN A 66 -2.77 -2.49 -26.51
C GLN A 66 -2.78 -1.94 -27.93
N GLU A 67 -3.16 -0.67 -28.10
CA GLU A 67 -3.19 0.00 -29.41
C GLU A 67 -1.79 0.30 -29.94
N THR A 68 -0.84 0.60 -29.04
CA THR A 68 0.55 0.95 -29.38
C THR A 68 1.49 -0.25 -29.39
N SER A 69 0.95 -1.48 -29.39
CA SER A 69 1.75 -2.72 -29.37
C SER A 69 2.75 -2.80 -28.21
N GLY A 70 2.38 -2.25 -27.06
CA GLY A 70 3.16 -2.25 -25.83
C GLY A 70 4.16 -1.10 -25.70
N ASP A 71 4.17 -0.14 -26.63
CA ASP A 71 5.02 1.04 -26.54
C ASP A 71 4.54 1.94 -25.39
N LYS A 72 5.35 1.97 -24.33
CA LYS A 72 5.09 2.72 -23.10
C LYS A 72 5.32 4.21 -23.27
N ASP A 73 6.24 4.61 -24.16
CA ASP A 73 6.61 6.01 -24.37
C ASP A 73 5.49 6.75 -25.13
N ALA A 74 4.64 6.01 -25.84
CA ALA A 74 3.42 6.53 -26.45
C ALA A 74 2.28 6.75 -25.44
N CYS A 75 2.39 6.29 -24.19
CA CYS A 75 1.29 6.25 -23.22
C CYS A 75 1.51 7.23 -22.05
N ASP A 76 1.74 8.49 -22.38
CA ASP A 76 1.87 9.60 -21.43
C ASP A 76 0.58 10.40 -21.28
N ASN A 77 0.51 11.23 -20.24
CA ASN A 77 -0.57 12.20 -20.09
C ASN A 77 -0.79 13.02 -21.37
N GLY A 78 -2.03 13.09 -21.84
CA GLY A 78 -2.42 13.83 -23.04
C GLY A 78 -2.17 13.09 -24.36
N ALA A 79 -1.57 11.89 -24.33
CA ALA A 79 -1.36 11.06 -25.51
C ALA A 79 -2.38 9.90 -25.56
N ASN A 80 -2.76 9.49 -26.78
CA ASN A 80 -3.52 8.26 -27.05
C ASN A 80 -4.72 8.01 -26.10
N GLY A 81 -5.53 9.06 -25.88
CA GLY A 81 -6.74 9.00 -25.04
C GLY A 81 -6.49 9.11 -23.53
N ILE A 82 -5.24 9.17 -23.08
CA ILE A 82 -4.89 9.39 -21.67
C ILE A 82 -5.14 10.87 -21.32
N PRO A 83 -5.87 11.17 -20.23
CA PRO A 83 -6.11 12.55 -19.80
C PRO A 83 -4.80 13.30 -19.52
N ALA A 84 -4.81 14.63 -19.67
CA ALA A 84 -3.65 15.46 -19.33
C ALA A 84 -3.35 15.43 -17.82
N ALA A 85 -2.11 15.71 -17.41
CA ALA A 85 -1.61 15.51 -16.04
C ALA A 85 -2.43 16.20 -14.92
N ASN A 86 -3.19 17.25 -15.26
CA ASN A 86 -3.92 18.07 -14.30
C ASN A 86 -5.44 17.89 -14.37
N THR A 87 -5.94 16.87 -15.07
CA THR A 87 -7.38 16.58 -15.14
C THR A 87 -7.84 15.63 -14.05
N PHE A 88 -6.91 15.03 -13.31
CA PHE A 88 -7.26 14.18 -12.16
C PHE A 88 -7.84 15.04 -11.04
N THR A 89 -9.05 14.71 -10.61
CA THR A 89 -9.68 15.32 -9.44
C THR A 89 -9.12 14.71 -8.18
N ALA A 90 -8.46 15.52 -7.35
CA ALA A 90 -7.91 15.08 -6.08
C ALA A 90 -8.97 14.39 -5.21
N THR A 91 -8.58 13.30 -4.58
CA THR A 91 -9.36 12.60 -3.56
C THR A 91 -8.83 12.97 -2.17
N LYS A 92 -9.43 12.40 -1.13
CA LYS A 92 -8.94 12.59 0.22
C LYS A 92 -7.55 11.97 0.43
N GLU A 93 -7.24 10.87 -0.25
CA GLU A 93 -6.00 10.11 -0.09
C GLU A 93 -4.97 10.34 -1.22
N VAL A 94 -5.36 10.96 -2.33
CA VAL A 94 -4.52 11.22 -3.50
C VAL A 94 -4.65 12.68 -3.94
N SER A 95 -3.56 13.44 -3.84
CA SER A 95 -3.54 14.86 -4.18
C SER A 95 -3.32 15.12 -5.67
N ALA A 96 -2.66 14.20 -6.37
CA ALA A 96 -2.40 14.28 -7.81
C ALA A 96 -2.17 12.89 -8.40
N ALA A 97 -2.44 12.73 -9.69
CA ALA A 97 -2.09 11.54 -10.44
C ALA A 97 -1.49 11.93 -11.79
N THR A 98 -0.40 11.27 -12.17
CA THR A 98 0.27 11.46 -13.46
C THR A 98 0.47 10.13 -14.16
N VAL A 99 0.65 10.19 -15.48
CA VAL A 99 1.03 9.07 -16.32
C VAL A 99 2.31 9.43 -17.05
N THR A 100 3.35 8.65 -16.84
CA THR A 100 4.66 8.82 -17.49
C THR A 100 5.23 7.46 -17.85
N ASN A 101 5.68 7.31 -19.08
CA ASN A 101 6.14 6.07 -19.71
C ASN A 101 5.16 4.92 -19.44
N GLY A 102 3.85 5.16 -19.63
CA GLY A 102 2.80 4.18 -19.39
C GLY A 102 2.70 3.69 -17.94
N ASN A 103 3.27 4.40 -16.97
CA ASN A 103 3.12 4.10 -15.54
C ASN A 103 2.22 5.14 -14.89
N VAL A 104 1.35 4.70 -14.00
CA VAL A 104 0.49 5.60 -13.22
C VAL A 104 1.18 5.93 -11.91
N GLU A 105 1.38 7.21 -11.61
CA GLU A 105 1.91 7.67 -10.34
C GLU A 105 0.83 8.42 -9.57
N LEU A 106 0.55 7.98 -8.34
CA LEU A 106 -0.38 8.64 -7.43
C LEU A 106 0.40 9.31 -6.32
N THR A 107 0.23 10.62 -6.14
CA THR A 107 0.82 11.36 -5.03
C THR A 107 -0.12 11.29 -3.82
N LEU A 108 0.37 10.70 -2.73
CA LEU A 108 -0.40 10.42 -1.53
C LEU A 108 -0.55 11.65 -0.65
N THR A 109 -1.70 11.74 0.00
CA THR A 109 -1.98 12.68 1.09
C THR A 109 -2.87 12.00 2.13
N ASP A 110 -2.87 12.48 3.37
CA ASP A 110 -3.69 11.96 4.47
C ASP A 110 -3.73 10.41 4.60
N ILE A 111 -2.62 9.68 4.40
CA ILE A 111 -2.59 8.23 4.65
C ILE A 111 -2.22 7.93 6.12
N GLY A 112 -1.07 8.46 6.55
CA GLY A 112 -0.50 8.25 7.88
C GLY A 112 0.87 8.90 8.03
N LYS A 113 1.55 8.68 9.16
CA LYS A 113 2.89 9.23 9.38
C LYS A 113 3.85 8.81 8.26
N GLY A 114 4.65 9.76 7.75
CA GLY A 114 5.70 9.52 6.76
C GLY A 114 5.22 9.24 5.33
N THR A 115 3.95 9.49 5.01
CA THR A 115 3.35 9.15 3.70
C THR A 115 2.95 10.33 2.84
N SER A 116 2.78 11.52 3.41
CA SER A 116 2.32 12.68 2.63
C SER A 116 3.37 13.11 1.61
N GLY A 117 2.95 13.32 0.37
CA GLY A 117 3.82 13.65 -0.77
C GLY A 117 4.61 12.46 -1.33
N LYS A 118 4.50 11.27 -0.71
CA LYS A 118 5.04 10.02 -1.26
C LYS A 118 4.17 9.51 -2.39
N LYS A 119 4.73 8.67 -3.25
CA LYS A 119 4.07 8.13 -4.43
C LYS A 119 3.74 6.66 -4.30
N ILE A 120 2.62 6.26 -4.88
CA ILE A 120 2.40 4.89 -5.37
C ILE A 120 2.67 4.91 -6.85
N THR A 121 3.56 4.05 -7.34
CA THR A 121 3.82 3.88 -8.77
C THR A 121 3.24 2.54 -9.22
N MET A 122 2.17 2.59 -10.02
CA MET A 122 1.60 1.43 -10.68
C MET A 122 2.31 1.28 -12.02
N THR A 123 3.27 0.36 -12.08
CA THR A 123 4.09 0.11 -13.27
C THR A 123 3.36 -0.86 -14.18
N SER A 124 3.16 -0.50 -15.44
CA SER A 124 2.67 -1.45 -16.45
C SER A 124 3.85 -2.23 -17.05
N ASN A 125 3.65 -3.52 -17.22
CA ASN A 125 4.60 -4.47 -17.76
C ASN A 125 3.90 -5.22 -18.91
N PRO A 126 3.82 -4.62 -20.12
CA PRO A 126 3.24 -5.29 -21.27
C PRO A 126 4.07 -6.53 -21.65
N GLY A 127 3.40 -7.67 -21.74
CA GLY A 127 3.93 -8.90 -22.33
C GLY A 127 3.27 -9.17 -23.69
N THR A 128 3.57 -10.32 -24.29
CA THR A 128 3.11 -10.66 -25.64
C THR A 128 1.58 -10.71 -25.78
N SER A 129 0.85 -11.13 -24.74
CA SER A 129 -0.61 -11.30 -24.80
C SER A 129 -1.33 -10.84 -23.53
N ASN A 130 -0.62 -10.14 -22.64
CA ASN A 130 -1.15 -9.68 -21.36
C ASN A 130 -0.39 -8.43 -20.92
N ILE A 131 -0.98 -7.69 -19.98
CA ILE A 131 -0.29 -6.60 -19.29
C ILE A 131 -0.30 -6.96 -17.80
N THR A 132 0.89 -7.17 -17.22
CA THR A 132 1.01 -7.26 -15.75
C THR A 132 1.22 -5.88 -15.16
N TRP A 133 0.83 -5.71 -13.91
CA TRP A 133 1.00 -4.45 -13.18
C TRP A 133 1.69 -4.70 -11.86
N THR A 134 2.70 -3.90 -11.57
CA THR A 134 3.47 -3.98 -10.33
C THR A 134 3.39 -2.64 -9.61
N ASN A 135 2.94 -2.66 -8.35
CA ASN A 135 2.88 -1.46 -7.52
C ASN A 135 4.18 -1.32 -6.72
N SER A 136 4.72 -0.11 -6.67
CA SER A 136 5.83 0.25 -5.79
C SER A 136 5.53 1.57 -5.10
N THR A 137 6.39 1.95 -4.15
CA THR A 137 6.28 3.22 -3.43
C THR A 137 7.64 3.70 -2.96
N ASP A 138 7.79 5.00 -2.79
CA ASP A 138 8.94 5.66 -2.15
C ASP A 138 8.73 5.84 -0.62
N ILE A 139 7.64 5.31 -0.05
CA ILE A 139 7.48 5.21 1.41
C ILE A 139 8.53 4.25 1.97
N SER A 140 9.30 4.72 2.95
CA SER A 140 10.21 3.83 3.69
C SER A 140 9.42 2.88 4.60
N ALA A 141 9.77 1.60 4.60
CA ALA A 141 9.20 0.62 5.52
C ALA A 141 9.46 0.97 7.00
N THR A 142 10.52 1.73 7.29
CA THR A 142 10.78 2.25 8.65
C THR A 142 9.77 3.31 9.09
N ASP A 143 9.22 4.06 8.13
CA ASP A 143 8.27 5.12 8.40
C ASP A 143 6.84 4.58 8.46
N ASN A 144 6.50 3.65 7.56
CA ASN A 144 5.17 3.05 7.51
C ASN A 144 5.13 1.69 6.80
N ALA A 145 5.56 0.63 7.51
CA ALA A 145 5.54 -0.74 7.00
C ALA A 145 4.13 -1.20 6.55
N ALA A 146 3.08 -0.79 7.25
CA ALA A 146 1.70 -1.16 6.92
C ALA A 146 1.26 -0.61 5.55
N ALA A 147 1.69 0.62 5.21
CA ALA A 147 1.44 1.20 3.90
C ALA A 147 2.19 0.45 2.81
N VAL A 148 3.50 0.22 2.99
CA VAL A 148 4.33 -0.53 2.02
C VAL A 148 3.74 -1.90 1.75
N GLU A 149 3.42 -2.66 2.80
CA GLU A 149 2.79 -3.98 2.69
C GLU A 149 1.46 -3.92 1.92
N ALA A 150 0.59 -2.94 2.24
CA ALA A 150 -0.70 -2.81 1.56
C ALA A 150 -0.58 -2.46 0.08
N ILE A 151 0.44 -1.71 -0.31
CA ILE A 151 0.71 -1.32 -1.70
C ILE A 151 1.20 -2.53 -2.50
N THR A 152 2.12 -3.33 -1.92
CA THR A 152 2.85 -4.37 -2.66
C THR A 152 2.27 -5.79 -2.51
N LYS A 153 1.36 -6.04 -1.55
CA LYS A 153 0.84 -7.39 -1.26
C LYS A 153 0.20 -8.12 -2.45
N ASN A 154 -0.32 -7.38 -3.43
CA ASN A 154 -1.01 -7.92 -4.61
C ASN A 154 -0.15 -7.90 -5.86
N ASN A 155 1.14 -7.57 -5.75
CA ASN A 155 2.04 -7.64 -6.88
C ASN A 155 2.13 -9.08 -7.40
N PRO A 156 2.16 -9.27 -8.73
CA PRO A 156 2.40 -10.60 -9.28
C PRO A 156 3.74 -11.12 -8.76
N ALA A 157 3.83 -12.44 -8.55
CA ALA A 157 5.11 -13.07 -8.27
C ALA A 157 6.10 -12.69 -9.37
N ALA A 158 7.36 -12.39 -9.01
CA ALA A 158 8.40 -12.10 -9.97
C ALA A 158 8.38 -13.22 -11.02
N ALA A 159 8.20 -12.85 -12.30
CA ALA A 159 8.21 -13.82 -13.37
C ALA A 159 9.53 -14.59 -13.27
N SER A 160 9.47 -15.89 -12.97
CA SER A 160 10.65 -16.74 -13.10
C SER A 160 11.06 -16.58 -14.56
N GLY A 161 12.23 -15.99 -14.79
CA GLY A 161 12.66 -15.64 -16.14
C GLY A 161 12.41 -16.81 -17.07
N SER A 162 11.80 -16.55 -18.23
CA SER A 162 11.95 -17.44 -19.36
C SER A 162 13.44 -17.50 -19.64
N GLY A 163 14.12 -18.45 -19.01
CA GLY A 163 15.49 -18.79 -19.35
C GLY A 163 15.45 -19.18 -20.80
N THR A 164 15.80 -18.25 -21.68
CA THR A 164 16.39 -18.61 -22.95
C THR A 164 17.61 -19.42 -22.57
N GLY A 165 17.45 -20.75 -22.61
CA GLY A 165 18.53 -21.70 -22.50
C GLY A 165 19.46 -21.51 -23.69
N THR A 166 20.29 -20.47 -23.66
CA THR A 166 21.54 -20.46 -24.39
C THR A 166 22.48 -21.31 -23.57
N GLY A 167 22.51 -22.60 -23.92
CA GLY A 167 23.57 -23.49 -23.48
C GLY A 167 24.90 -22.95 -24.00
N THR A 168 25.59 -22.16 -23.20
CA THR A 168 27.02 -21.93 -23.33
C THR A 168 27.71 -22.82 -22.31
N GLY A 169 28.01 -24.04 -22.74
CA GLY A 169 28.89 -24.94 -22.01
C GLY A 169 30.29 -24.34 -21.96
N THR A 170 30.62 -23.70 -20.84
CA THR A 170 32.01 -23.45 -20.44
C THR A 170 32.38 -24.51 -19.40
N GLY A 171 33.11 -25.53 -19.85
CA GLY A 171 33.71 -26.56 -19.01
C GLY A 171 35.18 -26.72 -19.37
N THR A 172 36.02 -25.85 -18.81
CA THR A 172 37.47 -26.06 -18.69
C THR A 172 37.75 -27.07 -17.58
N GLY A 173 38.57 -28.10 -17.84
CA GLY A 173 39.05 -28.98 -16.76
C GLY A 173 39.78 -30.27 -17.18
N THR A 174 41.10 -30.16 -17.40
CA THR A 174 42.17 -31.05 -16.92
C THR A 174 42.18 -32.57 -17.21
N GLY A 175 43.12 -33.00 -18.06
CA GLY A 175 44.30 -33.80 -17.62
C GLY A 175 44.32 -35.33 -17.77
N THR A 176 45.55 -35.82 -18.06
CA THR A 176 46.05 -37.23 -18.15
C THR A 176 45.76 -37.94 -19.48
N GLY A 177 46.68 -38.61 -20.19
CA GLY A 177 48.03 -39.09 -19.92
C GLY A 177 48.17 -40.49 -20.56
N THR A 178 49.35 -40.82 -21.10
CA THR A 178 49.77 -42.09 -21.75
C THR A 178 49.18 -42.34 -23.14
N GLY A 179 49.86 -42.88 -24.15
CA GLY A 179 51.14 -43.60 -24.24
C GLY A 179 50.99 -44.58 -25.42
N THR A 180 52.04 -44.71 -26.24
CA THR A 180 52.21 -45.50 -27.49
C THR A 180 51.51 -45.01 -28.74
#